data_AF-A0AAU1FNH4-F1
#
_entry.id   AF-A0AAU1FNH4-F1
#
_cell.length_a   1.000
_cell.length_b   1.000
_cell.length_c   1.000
_cell.angle_alpha   90.00
_cell.angle_beta   90.00
_cell.angle_gamma   90.00
#
_symmetry.space_group_name_H-M   'P 1'
#
loop_
_entity.id
_entity.type
_entity.pdbx_description
1 polymer ?
#
loop_
_entity_poly.entity_id
_entity_poly.type
_entity_poly.pdbx_seq_one_letter_code
_entity_poly.pdbx_strand_id
1 'polypeptide(L)'
;MQPRNMSMSGVVDLAAVKAAQEAKAKAEQARAEAARQGGGGGAVSPASLVIDVDEAGFENEVLQRSTEVPVVIDFWAEWCEPCKQLSPVLERLAVEYNGRFVLAKIDVDANQMLMQQFGVQGIPAVFAVVAGQALPLFQGAAGEAQIRGTLDQLVQVAEQRFGLTGLTVDPDAEPGSAPVAPEIPAGPYDALLEAAVQALDAGDLGGAVQAYKNVLSDDPGNMEAKLGLAQAELLQRVQSADPQQVRKDAAEKPGDVQAQIAAADLDLVGGHVEDAFGRLIDAVGRTAGDDRDAVRLRLLELFEVVGADDPRVTAARRALARALF
;
A
#
# COMPACT_ATOMS: atom_id res chain seq x y z
N MET A 1 -20.89 -60.75 -14.50
CA MET A 1 -21.37 -59.60 -13.70
C MET A 1 -20.26 -58.56 -13.68
N GLN A 2 -20.41 -57.46 -14.41
CA GLN A 2 -19.55 -56.28 -14.32
C GLN A 2 -20.14 -55.32 -13.28
N PRO A 3 -19.33 -54.68 -12.41
CA PRO A 3 -19.78 -53.50 -11.69
C PRO A 3 -19.57 -52.23 -12.52
N ARG A 4 -20.59 -51.36 -12.47
CA ARG A 4 -20.74 -50.09 -13.19
C ARG A 4 -20.02 -48.94 -12.47
N ASN A 5 -19.62 -47.97 -13.30
CA ASN A 5 -19.18 -46.59 -12.99
C ASN A 5 -19.76 -45.98 -11.71
N MET A 6 -18.88 -45.40 -10.88
CA MET A 6 -19.27 -44.38 -9.91
C MET A 6 -19.15 -42.98 -10.53
N SER A 7 -20.25 -42.25 -10.46
CA SER A 7 -20.40 -40.86 -10.88
C SER A 7 -19.79 -39.93 -9.82
N MET A 8 -18.85 -39.08 -10.21
CA MET A 8 -18.32 -37.98 -9.39
C MET A 8 -19.30 -36.80 -9.49
N SER A 9 -20.19 -36.67 -8.50
CA SER A 9 -20.99 -35.45 -8.33
C SER A 9 -20.18 -34.45 -7.53
N GLY A 10 -19.76 -33.37 -8.21
CA GLY A 10 -19.03 -32.25 -7.63
C GLY A 10 -19.87 -31.53 -6.59
N VAL A 11 -19.33 -31.46 -5.38
CA VAL A 11 -19.87 -30.59 -4.33
C VAL A 11 -19.47 -29.16 -4.71
N VAL A 12 -20.45 -28.37 -5.14
CA VAL A 12 -20.27 -26.93 -5.35
C VAL A 12 -20.06 -26.30 -3.97
N ASP A 13 -18.89 -25.67 -3.77
CA ASP A 13 -18.60 -24.89 -2.57
C ASP A 13 -19.49 -23.65 -2.55
N LEU A 14 -20.59 -23.73 -1.80
CA LEU A 14 -21.57 -22.68 -1.64
C LEU A 14 -20.97 -21.41 -1.01
N ALA A 15 -19.87 -21.52 -0.26
CA ALA A 15 -19.19 -20.37 0.32
C ALA A 15 -18.40 -19.60 -0.76
N ALA A 16 -17.73 -20.32 -1.67
CA ALA A 16 -17.07 -19.71 -2.82
C ALA A 16 -18.07 -19.03 -3.78
N VAL A 17 -19.23 -19.65 -4.01
CA VAL A 17 -20.31 -19.04 -4.81
C VAL A 17 -20.86 -17.79 -4.14
N LYS A 18 -21.04 -17.80 -2.81
CA LYS A 18 -21.53 -16.65 -2.06
C LYS A 18 -20.52 -15.50 -2.08
N ALA A 19 -19.23 -15.77 -1.87
CA ALA A 19 -18.18 -14.76 -1.96
C ALA A 19 -18.07 -14.15 -3.37
N ALA A 20 -18.21 -14.95 -4.42
CA ALA A 20 -18.24 -14.46 -5.79
C ALA A 20 -19.49 -13.58 -6.09
N GLN A 21 -20.64 -13.93 -5.52
CA GLN A 21 -21.86 -13.11 -5.66
C GLN A 21 -21.79 -11.80 -4.87
N GLU A 22 -21.20 -11.81 -3.68
CA GLU A 22 -20.98 -10.60 -2.88
C GLU A 22 -19.95 -9.66 -3.53
N ALA A 23 -18.87 -10.20 -4.11
CA ALA A 23 -17.90 -9.42 -4.88
C ALA A 23 -18.54 -8.81 -6.14
N LYS A 24 -19.36 -9.59 -6.86
CA LYS A 24 -20.11 -9.09 -8.02
C LYS A 24 -21.11 -8.00 -7.64
N ALA A 25 -21.82 -8.16 -6.53
CA ALA A 25 -22.78 -7.18 -6.03
C ALA A 25 -22.10 -5.87 -5.60
N LYS A 26 -20.95 -5.95 -4.93
CA LYS A 26 -20.12 -4.79 -4.58
C LYS A 26 -19.58 -4.07 -5.83
N ALA A 27 -19.15 -4.83 -6.84
CA ALA A 27 -18.71 -4.27 -8.12
C ALA A 27 -19.86 -3.60 -8.90
N GLU A 28 -21.06 -4.18 -8.89
CA GLU A 28 -22.26 -3.58 -9.49
C GLU A 28 -22.73 -2.34 -8.72
N GLN A 29 -22.62 -2.32 -7.39
CA GLN A 29 -22.90 -1.14 -6.57
C GLN A 29 -21.89 -0.02 -6.81
N ALA A 30 -20.59 -0.32 -6.83
CA ALA A 30 -19.55 0.65 -7.17
C ALA A 30 -19.73 1.21 -8.59
N ARG A 31 -20.13 0.37 -9.56
CA ARG A 31 -20.50 0.82 -10.91
C ARG A 31 -21.75 1.69 -10.94
N ALA A 32 -22.77 1.36 -10.15
CA ALA A 32 -23.98 2.16 -10.04
C ALA A 32 -23.73 3.51 -9.35
N GLU A 33 -22.79 3.57 -8.40
CA GLU A 33 -22.33 4.80 -7.76
C GLU A 33 -21.48 5.65 -8.72
N ALA A 34 -20.55 5.04 -9.46
CA ALA A 34 -19.78 5.72 -10.52
C ALA A 34 -20.68 6.24 -11.65
N ALA A 35 -21.72 5.49 -12.04
CA ALA A 35 -22.70 5.93 -13.03
C ALA A 35 -23.61 7.04 -12.49
N ARG A 36 -23.90 7.08 -11.18
CA ARG A 36 -24.69 8.14 -10.53
C ARG A 36 -23.90 9.42 -10.29
N GLN A 37 -22.59 9.32 -10.15
CA GLN A 37 -21.69 10.47 -9.95
C GLN A 37 -21.26 11.17 -11.25
N GLY A 38 -21.82 10.77 -12.41
CA GLY A 38 -21.56 11.44 -13.68
C GLY A 38 -20.19 11.11 -14.26
N GLY A 39 -20.03 9.87 -14.71
CA GLY A 39 -18.85 9.40 -15.41
C GLY A 39 -18.57 10.18 -16.70
N GLY A 40 -17.59 11.07 -16.62
CA GLY A 40 -16.87 11.65 -17.74
C GLY A 40 -15.40 11.78 -17.32
N GLY A 41 -14.71 10.64 -17.19
CA GLY A 41 -13.26 10.65 -17.05
C GLY A 41 -12.67 11.38 -18.25
N GLY A 42 -12.02 12.52 -17.99
CA GLY A 42 -11.45 13.36 -19.05
C GLY A 42 -10.49 12.53 -19.90
N ALA A 43 -10.57 12.70 -21.22
CA ALA A 43 -9.68 12.01 -22.13
C ALA A 43 -8.22 12.41 -21.84
N VAL A 44 -7.32 11.42 -21.79
CA VAL A 44 -5.90 11.63 -21.51
C VAL A 44 -5.12 11.83 -22.80
N SER A 45 -4.00 12.56 -22.73
CA SER A 45 -3.13 12.73 -23.89
C SER A 45 -2.34 11.44 -24.19
N PRO A 46 -1.92 11.19 -25.44
CA PRO A 46 -1.04 10.06 -25.77
C PRO A 46 0.28 10.08 -25.01
N ALA A 47 0.78 11.26 -24.64
CA ALA A 47 1.99 11.42 -23.85
C ALA A 47 1.84 10.90 -22.40
N SER A 48 0.60 10.85 -21.88
CA SER A 48 0.29 10.34 -20.54
C SER A 48 0.29 8.82 -20.46
N LEU A 49 0.45 8.12 -21.59
CA LEU A 49 0.52 6.65 -21.66
C LEU A 49 1.91 6.10 -21.34
N VAL A 50 2.92 6.96 -21.27
CA VAL A 50 4.29 6.63 -20.88
C VAL A 50 4.69 7.57 -19.76
N ILE A 51 5.01 7.02 -18.60
CA ILE A 51 5.38 7.78 -17.40
C ILE A 51 6.68 7.25 -16.83
N ASP A 52 7.52 8.15 -16.31
CA ASP A 52 8.65 7.78 -15.46
C ASP A 52 8.16 7.73 -14.00
N VAL A 53 8.50 6.66 -13.29
CA VAL A 53 8.03 6.41 -11.92
C VAL A 53 9.22 6.13 -11.01
N ASP A 54 9.20 6.77 -9.85
CA ASP A 54 10.14 6.53 -8.76
C ASP A 54 9.44 5.88 -7.54
N GLU A 55 10.23 5.60 -6.51
CA GLU A 55 9.74 5.04 -5.24
C GLU A 55 8.60 5.84 -4.61
N ALA A 56 8.63 7.17 -4.70
CA ALA A 56 7.61 8.04 -4.10
C ALA A 56 6.30 8.02 -4.89
N GLY A 57 6.38 8.00 -6.22
CA GLY A 57 5.21 7.96 -7.11
C GLY A 57 4.59 6.57 -7.26
N PHE A 58 5.29 5.50 -6.86
CA PHE A 58 4.91 4.12 -7.16
C PHE A 58 3.49 3.76 -6.69
N GLU A 59 3.11 4.16 -5.49
CA GLU A 59 1.79 3.84 -4.94
C GLU A 59 0.65 4.42 -5.80
N ASN A 60 0.78 5.69 -6.20
CA ASN A 60 -0.26 6.40 -6.94
C ASN A 60 -0.23 6.04 -8.44
N GLU A 61 0.95 6.13 -9.05
CA GLU A 61 1.15 5.99 -10.50
C GLU A 61 1.08 4.54 -10.98
N VAL A 62 1.30 3.56 -10.10
CA VAL A 62 1.27 2.13 -10.44
C VAL A 62 0.17 1.39 -9.70
N LEU A 63 0.16 1.38 -8.37
CA LEU A 63 -0.79 0.55 -7.62
C LEU A 63 -2.22 1.06 -7.75
N GLN A 64 -2.47 2.33 -7.44
CA GLN A 64 -3.82 2.91 -7.56
C GLN A 64 -4.27 2.96 -9.01
N ARG A 65 -3.42 3.44 -9.93
CA ARG A 65 -3.73 3.48 -11.37
C ARG A 65 -4.07 2.11 -11.96
N SER A 66 -3.45 1.04 -11.46
CA SER A 66 -3.74 -0.33 -11.91
C SER A 66 -5.19 -0.79 -11.68
N THR A 67 -5.93 -0.11 -10.81
CA THR A 67 -7.35 -0.37 -10.58
C THR A 67 -8.25 0.17 -11.69
N GLU A 68 -7.73 1.07 -12.52
CA GLU A 68 -8.45 1.69 -13.65
C GLU A 68 -7.95 1.16 -14.99
N VAL A 69 -6.63 0.99 -15.13
CA VAL A 69 -5.97 0.58 -16.37
C VAL A 69 -4.75 -0.29 -16.04
N PRO A 70 -4.48 -1.39 -16.77
CA PRO A 70 -3.25 -2.16 -16.56
C PRO A 70 -2.00 -1.27 -16.66
N VAL A 71 -1.11 -1.38 -15.68
CA VAL A 71 0.18 -0.68 -15.69
C VAL A 71 1.28 -1.68 -16.01
N VAL A 72 1.97 -1.48 -17.13
CA VAL A 72 3.13 -2.28 -17.55
C VAL A 72 4.38 -1.56 -17.06
N ILE A 73 5.20 -2.24 -16.27
CA ILE A 73 6.43 -1.69 -15.70
C ILE A 73 7.62 -2.15 -16.54
N ASP A 74 8.45 -1.22 -17.02
CA ASP A 74 9.75 -1.46 -17.63
C ASP A 74 10.87 -1.09 -16.64
N PHE A 75 11.53 -2.11 -16.08
CA PHE A 75 12.72 -1.92 -15.26
C PHE A 75 13.95 -1.82 -16.15
N TRP A 76 14.57 -0.64 -16.18
CA TRP A 76 15.66 -0.29 -17.09
C TRP A 76 16.81 0.42 -16.37
N ALA A 77 17.94 0.59 -17.06
CA ALA A 77 19.06 1.45 -16.65
C ALA A 77 19.81 1.99 -17.87
N GLU A 78 20.51 3.12 -17.73
CA GLU A 78 21.25 3.76 -18.82
C GLU A 78 22.41 2.90 -19.36
N TRP A 79 23.01 2.09 -18.49
CA TRP A 79 24.10 1.17 -18.86
C TRP A 79 23.61 -0.13 -19.50
N CYS A 80 22.29 -0.37 -19.53
CA CYS A 80 21.70 -1.59 -20.07
C CYS A 80 21.47 -1.48 -21.58
N GLU A 81 22.41 -2.03 -22.37
CA GLU A 81 22.31 -2.02 -23.84
C GLU A 81 21.05 -2.72 -24.39
N PRO A 82 20.60 -3.87 -23.85
CA PRO A 82 19.34 -4.48 -24.29
C PRO A 82 18.10 -3.64 -23.96
N CYS A 83 18.13 -2.86 -22.87
CA CYS A 83 17.03 -1.98 -22.48
C CYS A 83 16.82 -0.87 -23.52
N LYS A 84 17.90 -0.32 -24.09
CA LYS A 84 17.86 0.70 -25.16
C LYS A 84 17.12 0.25 -26.42
N GLN A 85 16.99 -1.05 -26.64
CA GLN A 85 16.22 -1.63 -27.74
C GLN A 85 14.77 -1.92 -27.33
N LEU A 86 14.55 -2.32 -26.07
CA LEU A 86 13.24 -2.71 -25.57
C LEU A 86 12.36 -1.51 -25.22
N SER A 87 12.86 -0.54 -24.45
CA SER A 87 12.06 0.58 -23.95
C SER A 87 11.38 1.36 -25.09
N PRO A 88 12.05 1.71 -26.21
CA PRO A 88 11.37 2.39 -27.32
C PRO A 88 10.27 1.56 -28.00
N VAL A 89 10.39 0.23 -27.97
CA VAL A 89 9.34 -0.66 -28.48
C VAL A 89 8.13 -0.62 -27.55
N LEU A 90 8.34 -0.71 -26.23
CA LEU A 90 7.25 -0.60 -25.26
C LEU A 90 6.56 0.76 -25.30
N GLU A 91 7.32 1.86 -25.40
CA GLU A 91 6.78 3.22 -25.51
C GLU A 91 5.87 3.35 -26.73
N ARG A 92 6.34 2.88 -27.90
CA ARG A 92 5.52 2.89 -29.12
C ARG A 92 4.27 2.03 -28.98
N LEU A 93 4.38 0.85 -28.37
CA LEU A 93 3.24 -0.03 -28.15
C LEU A 93 2.23 0.60 -27.17
N ALA A 94 2.67 1.32 -26.13
CA ALA A 94 1.76 2.02 -25.22
C ALA A 94 0.87 3.01 -25.97
N VAL A 95 1.46 3.79 -26.89
CA VAL A 95 0.73 4.72 -27.76
C VAL A 95 -0.18 3.96 -28.74
N GLU A 96 0.32 2.89 -29.38
CA GLU A 96 -0.45 2.11 -30.35
C GLU A 96 -1.68 1.42 -29.72
N TYR A 97 -1.54 0.96 -28.48
CA TYR A 97 -2.62 0.37 -27.71
C TYR A 97 -3.58 1.41 -27.13
N ASN A 98 -3.34 2.70 -27.31
CA ASN A 98 -4.29 3.79 -27.16
C ASN A 98 -5.12 3.70 -25.86
N GLY A 99 -4.42 3.67 -24.71
CA GLY A 99 -5.04 3.67 -23.39
C GLY A 99 -5.40 2.29 -22.83
N ARG A 100 -5.19 1.20 -23.59
CA ARG A 100 -5.46 -0.16 -23.09
C ARG A 100 -4.49 -0.62 -22.01
N PHE A 101 -3.33 0.02 -21.92
CA PHE A 101 -2.42 -0.04 -20.79
C PHE A 101 -1.62 1.27 -20.70
N VAL A 102 -0.98 1.50 -19.55
CA VAL A 102 0.00 2.58 -19.35
C VAL A 102 1.37 1.96 -19.11
N LEU A 103 2.42 2.53 -19.69
CA LEU A 103 3.80 2.13 -19.48
C LEU A 103 4.44 2.98 -18.37
N ALA A 104 4.87 2.34 -17.30
CA ALA A 104 5.67 2.94 -16.24
C ALA A 104 7.14 2.53 -16.39
N LYS A 105 8.03 3.50 -16.53
CA LYS A 105 9.47 3.28 -16.65
C LYS A 105 10.12 3.52 -15.30
N ILE A 106 10.90 2.54 -14.83
CA ILE A 106 11.58 2.61 -13.54
C ILE A 106 13.06 2.41 -13.77
N ASP A 107 13.84 3.47 -13.48
CA ASP A 107 15.30 3.39 -13.44
C ASP A 107 15.72 2.62 -12.19
N VAL A 108 16.38 1.48 -12.38
CA VAL A 108 16.79 0.64 -11.27
C VAL A 108 17.98 1.18 -10.47
N ASP A 109 18.79 2.07 -11.04
CA ASP A 109 19.91 2.69 -10.31
C ASP A 109 19.39 3.61 -9.21
N ALA A 110 18.29 4.32 -9.48
CA ALA A 110 17.62 5.22 -8.55
C ALA A 110 16.62 4.53 -7.62
N ASN A 111 16.07 3.38 -8.00
CA ASN A 111 14.92 2.74 -7.32
C ASN A 111 15.20 1.29 -6.91
N GLN A 112 16.28 1.07 -6.13
CA GLN A 112 16.74 -0.27 -5.75
C GLN A 112 15.74 -1.01 -4.84
N MET A 113 14.93 -0.30 -4.06
CA MET A 113 13.95 -0.95 -3.18
C MET A 113 12.83 -1.59 -4.00
N LEU A 114 12.38 -0.93 -5.07
CA LEU A 114 11.37 -1.49 -5.98
C LEU A 114 11.87 -2.77 -6.67
N MET A 115 13.13 -2.80 -7.10
CA MET A 115 13.75 -4.01 -7.65
C MET A 115 13.66 -5.20 -6.68
N GLN A 116 13.96 -4.97 -5.39
CA GLN A 116 13.95 -6.01 -4.38
C GLN A 116 12.52 -6.52 -4.11
N GLN A 117 11.54 -5.61 -4.03
CA GLN A 117 10.14 -5.95 -3.80
C GLN A 117 9.56 -6.79 -4.94
N PHE A 118 9.91 -6.46 -6.19
CA PHE A 118 9.48 -7.20 -7.37
C PHE A 118 10.33 -8.47 -7.64
N GLY A 119 11.37 -8.71 -6.83
CA GLY A 119 12.27 -9.85 -7.00
C GLY A 119 13.01 -9.84 -8.33
N VAL A 120 13.31 -8.66 -8.88
CA VAL A 120 14.00 -8.51 -10.17
C VAL A 120 15.47 -8.90 -10.00
N GLN A 121 15.90 -9.94 -10.71
CA GLN A 121 17.28 -10.46 -10.61
C GLN A 121 18.20 -9.97 -11.73
N GLY A 122 17.65 -9.30 -12.74
CA GLY A 122 18.39 -8.72 -13.86
C GLY A 122 17.47 -7.94 -14.78
N ILE A 123 18.05 -6.98 -15.51
CA ILE A 123 17.34 -6.11 -16.46
C ILE A 123 17.75 -6.43 -17.92
N PRO A 124 16.89 -6.16 -18.91
CA PRO A 124 15.54 -5.61 -18.78
C PRO A 124 14.56 -6.61 -18.15
N ALA A 125 13.62 -6.12 -17.35
CA ALA A 125 12.54 -6.92 -16.79
C ALA A 125 11.22 -6.17 -16.93
N VAL A 126 10.18 -6.89 -17.35
CA VAL A 126 8.86 -6.30 -17.58
C VAL A 126 7.82 -7.00 -16.73
N PHE A 127 7.09 -6.20 -15.96
CA PHE A 127 5.99 -6.65 -15.11
C PHE A 127 4.70 -5.96 -15.54
N ALA A 128 3.58 -6.50 -15.10
CA ALA A 128 2.30 -5.81 -15.13
C ALA A 128 1.73 -5.74 -13.72
N VAL A 129 1.04 -4.65 -13.42
CA VAL A 129 0.17 -4.53 -12.25
C VAL A 129 -1.24 -4.34 -12.76
N VAL A 130 -2.15 -5.21 -12.29
CA VAL A 130 -3.57 -5.19 -12.66
C VAL A 130 -4.38 -5.31 -11.39
N ALA A 131 -5.23 -4.33 -11.10
CA ALA A 131 -6.03 -4.27 -9.88
C ALA A 131 -5.21 -4.52 -8.59
N GLY A 132 -4.03 -3.89 -8.51
CA GLY A 132 -3.08 -4.01 -7.40
C GLY A 132 -2.25 -5.31 -7.39
N GLN A 133 -2.45 -6.21 -8.36
CA GLN A 133 -1.75 -7.48 -8.42
C GLN A 133 -0.59 -7.43 -9.42
N ALA A 134 0.63 -7.62 -8.92
CA ALA A 134 1.84 -7.71 -9.74
C ALA A 134 1.97 -9.10 -10.41
N LEU A 135 2.29 -9.11 -11.70
CA LEU A 135 2.44 -10.28 -12.53
C LEU A 135 3.70 -10.12 -13.40
N PRO A 136 4.67 -11.04 -13.35
CA PRO A 136 5.81 -11.00 -14.27
C PRO A 136 5.34 -11.28 -15.70
N LEU A 137 5.72 -10.43 -16.65
CA LEU A 137 5.44 -10.67 -18.07
C LEU A 137 6.59 -11.41 -18.73
N PHE A 138 7.79 -10.84 -18.69
CA PHE A 138 9.01 -11.45 -19.20
C PHE A 138 10.27 -10.80 -18.63
N GLN A 139 11.39 -11.51 -18.69
CA GLN A 139 12.71 -11.01 -18.32
C GLN A 139 13.69 -11.25 -19.47
N GLY A 140 14.57 -10.28 -19.72
CA GLY A 140 15.49 -10.27 -20.85
C GLY A 140 14.88 -9.74 -22.14
N ALA A 141 15.68 -9.75 -23.21
CA ALA A 141 15.26 -9.27 -24.51
C ALA A 141 14.20 -10.20 -25.14
N ALA A 142 13.11 -9.62 -25.63
CA ALA A 142 12.06 -10.30 -26.37
C ALA A 142 11.84 -9.61 -27.72
N GLY A 143 11.46 -10.37 -28.75
CA GLY A 143 11.09 -9.80 -30.04
C GLY A 143 9.72 -9.13 -29.98
N GLU A 144 9.49 -8.07 -30.77
CA GLU A 144 8.24 -7.29 -30.75
C GLU A 144 6.98 -8.15 -30.90
N ALA A 145 6.99 -9.16 -31.79
CA ALA A 145 5.84 -10.04 -31.98
C ALA A 145 5.47 -10.83 -30.70
N GLN A 146 6.48 -11.24 -29.92
CA GLN A 146 6.26 -11.91 -28.64
C GLN A 146 5.75 -10.91 -27.59
N ILE A 147 6.35 -9.72 -27.52
CA ILE A 147 5.92 -8.65 -26.61
C ILE A 147 4.44 -8.32 -26.85
N ARG A 148 4.06 -8.11 -28.12
CA ARG A 148 2.68 -7.84 -28.53
C ARG A 148 1.72 -8.95 -28.10
N GLY A 149 2.08 -10.21 -28.35
CA GLY A 149 1.27 -11.35 -27.91
C GLY A 149 1.07 -11.41 -26.39
N THR A 150 2.09 -11.06 -25.61
CA THR A 150 1.99 -10.98 -24.14
C THR A 150 1.10 -9.81 -23.70
N LEU A 151 1.22 -8.63 -24.34
CA LEU A 151 0.39 -7.46 -24.04
C LEU A 151 -1.08 -7.68 -24.44
N ASP A 152 -1.35 -8.34 -25.57
CA ASP A 152 -2.70 -8.73 -25.98
C ASP A 152 -3.36 -9.63 -24.94
N GLN A 153 -2.62 -10.62 -24.43
CA GLN A 153 -3.09 -11.50 -23.37
C GLN A 153 -3.33 -10.74 -22.07
N LEU A 154 -2.42 -9.84 -21.69
CA LEU A 154 -2.58 -8.99 -20.50
C LEU A 154 -3.88 -8.19 -20.58
N VAL A 155 -4.08 -7.48 -21.69
CA VAL A 155 -5.26 -6.65 -21.93
C VAL A 155 -6.53 -7.51 -21.91
N GLN A 156 -6.52 -8.67 -22.55
CA GLN A 156 -7.65 -9.59 -22.55
C GLN A 156 -7.98 -10.09 -21.14
N VAL A 157 -6.98 -10.43 -20.32
CA VAL A 157 -7.17 -10.86 -18.94
C VAL A 157 -7.69 -9.70 -18.09
N ALA A 158 -7.16 -8.50 -18.25
CA ALA A 158 -7.60 -7.29 -17.56
C ALA A 158 -9.09 -7.01 -17.81
N GLU A 159 -9.53 -7.10 -19.06
CA GLU A 159 -10.94 -6.93 -19.43
C GLU A 159 -11.82 -8.05 -18.87
N GLN A 160 -11.43 -9.31 -19.07
CA GLN A 160 -12.29 -10.45 -18.72
C GLN A 160 -12.42 -10.67 -17.22
N ARG A 161 -11.33 -10.45 -16.47
CA ARG A 161 -11.29 -10.72 -15.02
C ARG A 161 -11.61 -9.51 -14.18
N PHE A 162 -11.20 -8.32 -14.62
CA PHE A 162 -11.27 -7.09 -13.83
C PHE A 162 -12.16 -6.01 -14.48
N GLY A 163 -12.59 -6.20 -15.73
CA GLY A 163 -13.44 -5.25 -16.43
C GLY A 163 -12.73 -3.96 -16.86
N LEU A 164 -11.39 -3.96 -16.86
CA LEU A 164 -10.58 -2.80 -17.22
C LEU A 164 -10.50 -2.69 -18.75
N THR A 165 -11.22 -1.73 -19.33
CA THR A 165 -11.29 -1.53 -20.79
C THR A 165 -10.28 -0.50 -21.31
N GLY A 166 -9.51 0.11 -20.42
CA GLY A 166 -8.51 1.12 -20.73
C GLY A 166 -9.00 2.55 -20.55
N LEU A 167 -8.07 3.49 -20.72
CA LEU A 167 -8.31 4.94 -20.69
C LEU A 167 -8.83 5.42 -22.04
N THR A 168 -9.62 6.50 -22.02
CA THR A 168 -9.96 7.23 -23.25
C THR A 168 -8.82 8.18 -23.61
N VAL A 169 -8.34 8.11 -24.85
CA VAL A 169 -7.22 8.93 -25.32
C VAL A 169 -7.73 9.95 -26.33
N ASP A 170 -7.41 11.23 -26.11
CA ASP A 170 -7.69 12.32 -27.05
C ASP A 170 -6.40 12.73 -27.77
N PRO A 171 -6.29 12.50 -29.10
CA PRO A 171 -5.09 12.84 -29.86
C PRO A 171 -4.83 14.35 -29.96
N ASP A 172 -5.83 15.19 -29.72
CA ASP A 172 -5.72 16.66 -29.78
C ASP A 172 -5.45 17.28 -28.39
N ALA A 173 -5.30 16.47 -27.34
CA ALA A 173 -4.92 16.94 -26.00
C ALA A 173 -3.43 17.36 -25.96
N GLU A 174 -3.16 18.60 -25.53
CA GLU A 174 -1.80 19.15 -25.46
C GLU A 174 -0.90 18.36 -24.48
N PRO A 175 0.35 18.02 -24.86
CA PRO A 175 1.30 17.38 -23.95
C PRO A 175 1.78 18.41 -22.92
N GLY A 176 1.20 18.37 -21.73
CA GLY A 176 1.48 19.34 -20.67
C GLY A 176 0.42 19.44 -19.59
N SER A 177 -0.80 18.95 -19.84
CA SER A 177 -1.62 18.43 -18.75
C SER A 177 -1.18 16.99 -18.54
N ALA A 178 -0.27 16.75 -17.59
CA ALA A 178 -0.35 15.49 -16.85
C ALA A 178 -1.83 15.24 -16.56
N PRO A 179 -2.35 14.00 -16.62
CA PRO A 179 -3.58 13.74 -15.92
C PRO A 179 -3.26 14.17 -14.50
N VAL A 180 -3.81 15.32 -14.08
CA VAL A 180 -4.13 15.50 -12.68
C VAL A 180 -4.91 14.23 -12.42
N ALA A 181 -4.31 13.31 -11.64
CA ALA A 181 -4.98 12.12 -11.13
C ALA A 181 -6.42 12.55 -10.89
N PRO A 182 -7.44 11.87 -11.48
CA PRO A 182 -8.81 12.37 -11.51
C PRO A 182 -9.03 12.98 -10.14
N GLU A 183 -9.19 14.32 -10.05
CA GLU A 183 -9.19 15.00 -8.75
C GLU A 183 -10.16 14.18 -7.94
N ILE A 184 -9.66 13.34 -7.02
CA ILE A 184 -10.49 12.64 -6.08
C ILE A 184 -11.10 13.84 -5.39
N PRO A 185 -12.39 14.14 -5.64
CA PRO A 185 -12.93 15.44 -5.29
C PRO A 185 -12.60 15.62 -3.84
N ALA A 186 -11.74 16.61 -3.54
CA ALA A 186 -10.94 16.60 -2.33
C ALA A 186 -11.82 16.15 -1.19
N GLY A 187 -11.47 14.99 -0.62
CA GLY A 187 -12.16 14.46 0.53
C GLY A 187 -12.27 15.58 1.55
N PRO A 188 -13.35 15.62 2.34
CA PRO A 188 -13.59 16.73 3.26
C PRO A 188 -12.42 17.01 4.22
N TYR A 189 -11.47 16.09 4.34
CA TYR A 189 -10.30 16.15 5.20
C TYR A 189 -8.95 16.15 4.48
N ASP A 190 -8.89 16.10 3.15
CA ASP A 190 -7.62 15.92 2.41
C ASP A 190 -6.63 17.05 2.70
N ALA A 191 -7.10 18.30 2.73
CA ALA A 191 -6.26 19.45 3.08
C ALA A 191 -5.73 19.38 4.53
N LEU A 192 -6.48 18.77 5.45
CA LEU A 192 -6.05 18.57 6.84
C LEU A 192 -5.04 17.43 6.95
N LEU A 193 -5.22 16.36 6.19
CA LEU A 193 -4.30 15.22 6.13
C LEU A 193 -2.98 15.63 5.48
N GLU A 194 -3.04 16.39 4.37
CA GLU A 194 -1.87 16.97 3.72
C GLU A 194 -1.11 17.90 4.67
N ALA A 195 -1.81 18.78 5.39
CA ALA A 195 -1.19 19.64 6.40
C ALA A 195 -0.54 18.82 7.53
N ALA A 196 -1.12 17.69 7.93
CA ALA A 196 -0.55 16.80 8.94
C ALA A 196 0.77 16.16 8.45
N VAL A 197 0.80 15.68 7.20
CA VAL A 197 2.00 15.12 6.56
C VAL A 197 3.10 16.18 6.45
N GLN A 198 2.77 17.38 5.94
CA GLN A 198 3.73 18.49 5.85
C GLN A 198 4.30 18.86 7.23
N ALA A 199 3.49 18.81 8.28
CA ALA A 199 3.96 19.06 9.65
C ALA A 199 4.90 17.96 10.15
N LEU A 200 4.63 16.68 9.85
CA LEU A 200 5.55 15.57 10.15
C LEU A 200 6.90 15.75 9.43
N ASP A 201 6.89 16.08 8.14
CA ASP A 201 8.09 16.28 7.34
C ASP A 201 8.92 17.47 7.83
N ALA A 202 8.26 18.53 8.31
CA ALA A 202 8.89 19.68 8.93
C ALA A 202 9.40 19.40 10.37
N GLY A 203 9.12 18.23 10.93
CA GLY A 203 9.41 17.90 12.33
C GLY A 203 8.51 18.62 13.35
N ASP A 204 7.44 19.28 12.90
CA ASP A 204 6.40 19.87 13.74
C ASP A 204 5.39 18.80 14.17
N LEU A 205 5.83 17.93 15.09
CA LEU A 205 5.02 16.85 15.62
C LEU A 205 3.75 17.37 16.34
N GLY A 206 3.84 18.57 16.95
CA GLY A 206 2.68 19.21 17.58
C GLY A 206 1.61 19.63 16.56
N GLY A 207 2.04 20.23 15.45
CA GLY A 207 1.19 20.57 14.32
C GLY A 207 0.51 19.33 13.71
N ALA A 208 1.28 18.27 13.47
CA ALA A 208 0.77 17.01 12.94
C ALA A 208 -0.29 16.37 13.86
N VAL A 209 0.00 16.26 15.15
CA VAL A 209 -0.95 15.74 16.17
C VAL A 209 -2.25 16.52 16.16
N GLN A 210 -2.19 17.86 16.08
CA GLN A 210 -3.39 18.68 16.06
C GLN A 210 -4.20 18.51 14.77
N ALA A 211 -3.54 18.43 13.62
CA ALA A 211 -4.18 18.22 12.34
C ALA A 211 -4.95 16.88 12.29
N TYR A 212 -4.31 15.77 12.71
CA TYR A 212 -5.01 14.48 12.79
C TYR A 212 -6.15 14.47 13.81
N LYS A 213 -5.99 15.14 14.96
CA LYS A 213 -7.09 15.29 15.94
C LYS A 213 -8.29 16.04 15.38
N ASN A 214 -8.05 17.06 14.55
CA ASN A 214 -9.14 17.80 13.90
C ASN A 214 -9.93 16.88 12.96
N VAL A 215 -9.25 16.06 12.16
CA VAL A 215 -9.91 15.06 11.31
C VAL A 215 -10.72 14.07 12.14
N LEU A 216 -10.14 13.53 13.22
CA LEU A 216 -10.81 12.53 14.07
C LEU A 216 -11.94 13.10 14.94
N SER A 217 -11.97 14.41 15.17
CA SER A 217 -13.11 15.08 15.81
C SER A 217 -14.37 14.99 14.94
N ASP A 218 -14.20 15.12 13.63
CA ASP A 218 -15.30 15.13 12.66
C ASP A 218 -15.58 13.74 12.09
N ASP A 219 -14.55 12.94 11.84
CA ASP A 219 -14.63 11.52 11.45
C ASP A 219 -13.78 10.63 12.36
N PRO A 220 -14.33 10.18 13.51
CA PRO A 220 -13.68 9.22 14.38
C PRO A 220 -13.43 7.85 13.73
N GLY A 221 -13.95 7.59 12.53
CA GLY A 221 -13.75 6.37 11.76
C GLY A 221 -12.56 6.43 10.80
N ASN A 222 -11.96 7.60 10.60
CA ASN A 222 -10.87 7.79 9.63
C ASN A 222 -9.62 6.99 10.04
N MET A 223 -9.28 5.96 9.27
CA MET A 223 -8.16 5.06 9.57
C MET A 223 -6.81 5.73 9.40
N GLU A 224 -6.66 6.55 8.35
CA GLU A 224 -5.43 7.27 8.06
C GLU A 224 -5.09 8.25 9.18
N ALA A 225 -6.08 9.04 9.62
CA ALA A 225 -5.89 9.98 10.71
C ALA A 225 -5.60 9.29 12.05
N LYS A 226 -6.17 8.10 12.31
CA LYS A 226 -5.85 7.32 13.52
C LYS A 226 -4.40 6.85 13.52
N LEU A 227 -3.97 6.26 12.41
CA LEU A 227 -2.61 5.75 12.27
C LEU A 227 -1.60 6.90 12.35
N GLY A 228 -1.85 7.97 11.59
CA GLY A 228 -1.03 9.17 11.59
C GLY A 228 -0.94 9.83 12.98
N LEU A 229 -2.06 9.94 13.70
CA LEU A 229 -2.05 10.45 15.07
C LEU A 229 -1.20 9.59 16.00
N ALA A 230 -1.39 8.27 15.97
CA ALA A 230 -0.64 7.35 16.82
C ALA A 230 0.87 7.44 16.56
N GLN A 231 1.27 7.55 15.29
CA GLN A 231 2.67 7.72 14.90
C GLN A 231 3.23 9.08 15.32
N ALA A 232 2.50 10.17 15.09
CA ALA A 232 2.92 11.52 15.47
C ALA A 232 3.10 11.65 16.99
N GLU A 233 2.17 11.11 17.77
CA GLU A 233 2.26 11.10 19.24
C GLU A 233 3.43 10.23 19.73
N LEU A 234 3.74 9.11 19.08
CA LEU A 234 4.92 8.30 19.39
C LEU A 234 6.21 9.08 19.15
N LEU A 235 6.36 9.66 17.96
CA LEU A 235 7.53 10.46 17.62
C LEU A 235 7.69 11.63 18.60
N GLN A 236 6.59 12.27 19.00
CA GLN A 236 6.62 13.40 19.91
C GLN A 236 7.15 13.01 21.30
N ARG A 237 6.79 11.83 21.80
CA ARG A 237 7.28 11.33 23.10
C ARG A 237 8.77 11.01 23.07
N VAL A 238 9.29 10.49 21.96
CA VAL A 238 10.70 10.10 21.86
C VAL A 238 11.62 11.24 21.42
N GLN A 239 11.11 12.30 20.79
CA GLN A 239 11.90 13.37 20.17
C GLN A 239 12.89 14.03 21.15
N SER A 240 12.49 14.23 22.41
CA SER A 240 13.33 14.84 23.45
C SER A 240 13.99 13.84 24.39
N ALA A 241 13.83 12.53 24.16
CA ALA A 241 14.38 11.50 25.03
C ALA A 241 15.87 11.26 24.71
N ASP A 242 16.68 11.01 25.74
CA ASP A 242 18.03 10.44 25.58
C ASP A 242 17.92 8.91 25.52
N PRO A 243 18.18 8.26 24.36
CA PRO A 243 17.98 6.82 24.21
C PRO A 243 18.85 5.98 25.14
N GLN A 244 20.07 6.44 25.46
CA GLN A 244 20.97 5.71 26.34
C GLN A 244 20.49 5.78 27.79
N GLN A 245 20.06 6.97 28.22
CA GLN A 245 19.55 7.17 29.57
C GLN A 245 18.24 6.40 29.78
N VAL A 246 17.31 6.43 28.82
CA VAL A 246 16.05 5.67 28.90
C VAL A 246 16.30 4.17 29.01
N ARG A 247 17.19 3.61 28.18
CA ARG A 247 17.55 2.18 28.25
C ARG A 247 18.19 1.82 29.59
N LYS A 248 19.06 2.69 30.11
CA LYS A 248 19.68 2.51 31.42
C LYS A 248 18.64 2.52 32.55
N ASP A 249 17.75 3.51 32.56
CA ASP A 249 16.70 3.62 33.57
C ASP A 249 15.77 2.40 33.56
N ALA A 250 15.37 1.94 32.37
CA ALA A 250 14.53 0.74 32.26
C ALA A 250 15.24 -0.54 32.75
N ALA A 251 16.57 -0.63 32.59
CA ALA A 251 17.36 -1.75 33.07
C ALA A 251 17.58 -1.71 34.60
N GLU A 252 17.87 -0.53 35.16
CA GLU A 252 18.12 -0.34 36.59
C GLU A 252 16.83 -0.35 37.42
N LYS A 253 15.69 0.01 36.82
CA LYS A 253 14.39 0.13 37.49
C LYS A 253 13.32 -0.75 36.80
N PRO A 254 13.41 -2.08 36.91
CA PRO A 254 12.49 -3.00 36.24
C PRO A 254 11.03 -2.93 36.72
N GLY A 255 10.76 -2.27 37.86
CA GLY A 255 9.41 -2.02 38.38
C GLY A 255 8.87 -0.61 38.09
N ASP A 256 9.67 0.26 37.47
CA ASP A 256 9.24 1.61 37.11
C ASP A 256 8.49 1.58 35.78
N VAL A 257 7.17 1.78 35.87
CA VAL A 257 6.26 1.75 34.72
C VAL A 257 6.64 2.77 33.66
N GLN A 258 7.01 4.00 34.07
CA GLN A 258 7.33 5.05 33.11
C GLN A 258 8.64 4.76 32.41
N ALA A 259 9.63 4.21 33.11
CA ALA A 259 10.87 3.76 32.50
C ALA A 259 10.62 2.62 31.48
N GLN A 260 9.74 1.66 31.79
CA GLN A 260 9.40 0.59 30.84
C GLN A 260 8.62 1.11 29.63
N ILE A 261 7.69 2.05 29.82
CA ILE A 261 6.94 2.68 28.73
C ILE A 261 7.87 3.46 27.80
N ALA A 262 8.75 4.31 28.34
CA ALA A 262 9.68 5.10 27.54
C ALA A 262 10.64 4.21 26.74
N ALA A 263 11.11 3.11 27.33
CA ALA A 263 11.95 2.16 26.62
C ALA A 263 11.18 1.43 25.51
N ALA A 264 9.91 1.05 25.73
CA ALA A 264 9.08 0.44 24.69
C ALA A 264 8.81 1.40 23.52
N ASP A 265 8.57 2.68 23.78
CA ASP A 265 8.40 3.70 22.74
C ASP A 265 9.68 3.80 21.88
N LEU A 266 10.87 3.81 22.49
CA LEU A 266 12.15 3.82 21.77
C LEU A 266 12.42 2.52 21.00
N ASP A 267 12.11 1.38 21.61
CA ASP A 267 12.25 0.07 20.97
C ASP A 267 11.38 0.02 19.70
N LEU A 268 10.15 0.54 19.77
CA LEU A 268 9.24 0.59 18.62
C LEU A 268 9.74 1.53 17.52
N VAL A 269 10.19 2.75 17.87
CA VAL A 269 10.75 3.69 16.89
C VAL A 269 12.01 3.14 16.23
N GLY A 270 12.79 2.33 16.94
CA GLY A 270 13.93 1.59 16.40
C GLY A 270 13.58 0.36 15.55
N GLY A 271 12.29 0.05 15.39
CA GLY A 271 11.80 -1.12 14.65
C GLY A 271 11.83 -2.43 15.44
N HIS A 272 12.19 -2.40 16.72
CA HIS A 272 12.20 -3.54 17.64
C HIS A 272 10.81 -3.80 18.22
N VAL A 273 9.85 -4.10 17.33
CA VAL A 273 8.42 -4.25 17.67
C VAL A 273 8.18 -5.34 18.73
N GLU A 274 8.78 -6.52 18.56
CA GLU A 274 8.63 -7.62 19.51
C GLU A 274 9.18 -7.27 20.90
N ASP A 275 10.30 -6.55 20.97
CA ASP A 275 10.92 -6.14 22.24
C ASP A 275 10.04 -5.10 22.96
N ALA A 276 9.50 -4.13 22.22
CA ALA A 276 8.56 -3.15 22.74
C ALA A 276 7.31 -3.81 23.32
N PHE A 277 6.68 -4.71 22.57
CA PHE A 277 5.49 -5.43 23.03
C PHE A 277 5.79 -6.34 24.22
N GLY A 278 6.86 -7.13 24.14
CA GLY A 278 7.29 -8.03 25.21
C GLY A 278 7.52 -7.28 26.52
N ARG A 279 8.20 -6.14 26.48
CA ARG A 279 8.45 -5.28 27.64
C ARG A 279 7.15 -4.83 28.31
N LEU A 280 6.19 -4.34 27.53
CA LEU A 280 4.92 -3.85 28.08
C LEU A 280 4.05 -5.00 28.60
N ILE A 281 4.04 -6.16 27.93
CA ILE A 281 3.31 -7.35 28.42
C ILE A 281 3.89 -7.82 29.77
N ASP A 282 5.21 -7.87 29.89
CA ASP A 282 5.88 -8.22 31.14
C ASP A 282 5.56 -7.21 32.26
N ALA A 283 5.55 -5.91 31.92
CA ALA A 283 5.19 -4.85 32.86
C ALA A 283 3.72 -4.95 33.31
N VAL A 284 2.77 -5.30 32.43
CA VAL A 284 1.37 -5.58 32.80
C VAL A 284 1.28 -6.70 33.83
N GLY A 285 2.04 -7.77 33.65
CA GLY A 285 2.06 -8.92 34.56
C GLY A 285 2.61 -8.59 35.97
N ARG A 286 3.45 -7.56 36.09
CA ARG A 286 4.10 -7.16 37.35
C ARG A 286 3.43 -5.99 38.08
N THR A 287 2.49 -5.31 37.43
CA THR A 287 1.83 -4.10 37.94
C THR A 287 0.36 -4.36 38.31
N ALA A 288 -0.26 -3.44 39.03
CA ALA A 288 -1.68 -3.50 39.41
C ALA A 288 -2.27 -2.08 39.50
N GLY A 289 -3.61 -1.96 39.45
CA GLY A 289 -4.30 -0.67 39.52
C GLY A 289 -3.91 0.25 38.36
N ASP A 290 -3.79 1.55 38.65
CA ASP A 290 -3.51 2.61 37.67
C ASP A 290 -2.22 2.36 36.87
N ASP A 291 -1.20 1.77 37.51
CA ASP A 291 0.06 1.40 36.86
C ASP A 291 -0.15 0.36 35.76
N ARG A 292 -0.97 -0.66 36.02
CA ARG A 292 -1.31 -1.68 35.01
C ARG A 292 -2.10 -1.09 33.86
N ASP A 293 -3.04 -0.20 34.17
CA ASP A 293 -3.85 0.46 33.17
C ASP A 293 -3.01 1.39 32.28
N ALA A 294 -2.03 2.11 32.84
CA ALA A 294 -1.11 2.95 32.08
C ALA A 294 -0.29 2.12 31.08
N VAL A 295 0.27 0.97 31.50
CA VAL A 295 1.01 0.07 30.61
C VAL A 295 0.08 -0.53 29.54
N ARG A 296 -1.13 -0.95 29.91
CA ARG A 296 -2.11 -1.51 28.98
C ARG A 296 -2.51 -0.50 27.91
N LEU A 297 -2.81 0.73 28.30
CA LEU A 297 -3.17 1.80 27.37
C LEU A 297 -2.02 2.09 26.40
N ARG A 298 -0.79 2.21 26.92
CA ARG A 298 0.40 2.37 26.07
C ARG A 298 0.53 1.24 25.04
N LEU A 299 0.38 -0.01 25.47
CA LEU A 299 0.49 -1.17 24.57
C LEU A 299 -0.58 -1.15 23.46
N LEU A 300 -1.81 -0.72 23.78
CA LEU A 300 -2.86 -0.57 22.78
C LEU A 300 -2.54 0.54 21.79
N GLU A 301 -2.00 1.68 22.24
CA GLU A 301 -1.54 2.75 21.35
C GLU A 301 -0.43 2.26 20.41
N LEU A 302 0.51 1.44 20.91
CA LEU A 302 1.55 0.86 20.05
C LEU A 302 1.00 -0.14 19.03
N PHE A 303 -0.11 -0.81 19.32
CA PHE A 303 -0.79 -1.66 18.33
C PHE A 303 -1.41 -0.84 17.19
N GLU A 304 -1.93 0.34 17.49
CA GLU A 304 -2.45 1.25 16.46
C GLU A 304 -1.31 1.73 15.54
N VAL A 305 -0.14 2.08 16.09
CA VAL A 305 1.04 2.48 15.30
C VAL A 305 1.48 1.38 14.33
N VAL A 306 1.51 0.13 14.79
CA VAL A 306 1.97 -1.01 13.97
C VAL A 306 0.88 -1.48 12.99
N GLY A 307 -0.38 -1.20 13.29
CA GLY A 307 -1.54 -1.65 12.52
C GLY A 307 -2.16 -2.93 13.07
N ALA A 308 -3.49 -2.96 13.11
CA ALA A 308 -4.26 -4.02 13.78
C ALA A 308 -4.10 -5.42 13.15
N ASP A 309 -3.72 -5.49 11.87
CA ASP A 309 -3.57 -6.72 11.09
C ASP A 309 -2.16 -7.34 11.16
N ASP A 310 -1.20 -6.66 11.80
CA ASP A 310 0.16 -7.17 11.94
C ASP A 310 0.16 -8.49 12.78
N PRO A 311 0.81 -9.57 12.30
CA PRO A 311 0.89 -10.83 13.04
C PRO A 311 1.46 -10.69 14.46
N ARG A 312 2.39 -9.76 14.68
CA ARG A 312 3.00 -9.46 15.98
C ARG A 312 1.99 -8.82 16.93
N VAL A 313 1.12 -7.94 16.43
CA VAL A 313 -0.01 -7.39 17.20
C VAL A 313 -0.99 -8.49 17.61
N THR A 314 -1.31 -9.41 16.69
CA THR A 314 -2.17 -10.56 16.99
C THR A 314 -1.57 -11.45 18.09
N ALA A 315 -0.27 -11.75 18.01
CA ALA A 315 0.44 -12.52 19.03
C ALA A 315 0.48 -11.79 20.39
N ALA A 316 0.77 -10.50 20.38
CA ALA A 316 0.83 -9.64 21.56
C ALA A 316 -0.53 -9.51 22.26
N ARG A 317 -1.64 -9.35 21.51
CA ARG A 317 -3.01 -9.36 22.07
C ARG A 317 -3.32 -10.65 22.84
N ARG A 318 -2.92 -11.81 22.30
CA ARG A 318 -3.08 -13.10 22.99
C ARG A 318 -2.19 -13.21 24.24
N ALA A 319 -1.00 -12.64 24.22
CA ALA A 319 -0.11 -12.62 25.38
C ALA A 319 -0.63 -11.67 26.47
N LEU A 320 -1.11 -10.48 26.10
CA LEU A 320 -1.76 -9.53 27.00
C LEU A 320 -2.97 -10.15 27.71
N ALA A 321 -3.84 -10.85 26.97
CA ALA A 321 -4.99 -11.53 27.56
C ALA A 321 -4.58 -12.54 28.65
N ARG A 322 -3.50 -13.30 28.43
CA ARG A 322 -2.94 -14.26 29.41
C ARG A 322 -2.26 -13.59 30.60
N ALA A 323 -1.79 -12.34 30.45
CA ALA A 323 -1.20 -11.58 31.54
C ALA A 323 -2.27 -10.93 32.44
N LEU A 324 -3.48 -10.72 31.92
CA LEU A 324 -4.59 -10.08 32.62
C LEU A 324 -5.51 -11.07 33.35
N PHE A 325 -5.61 -12.32 32.88
CA PHE A 325 -6.54 -13.36 33.36
C PHE A 325 -5.82 -14.69 33.56
#